data_AF-A0A3Q8RQA1-F1
#
_entry.id   AF-A0A3Q8RQA1-F1
#
_cell.length_a   1.000
_cell.length_b   1.000
_cell.length_c   1.000
_cell.angle_alpha   90.00
_cell.angle_beta   90.00
_cell.angle_gamma   90.00
#
_symmetry.space_group_name_H-M   'P 1'
#
loop_
_entity.id
_entity.type
_entity.pdbx_description
1 polymer ?
#
loop_
_entity_poly.entity_id
_entity_poly.type
_entity_poly.pdbx_seq_one_letter_code
_entity_poly.pdbx_strand_id
1 'polypeptide(L)'
;MLFINCGGSDNDVVPTEDKVVAVDDSFEAEENKENVLASFLENDTYTSGNVKVTFETSSARNGTIVRSNNAFIYTPAQDFVGTDSFKYTICSTITPSNCSTATVIINVNASANGNPGSFNIPSELSEYYKDVDFTLTGSSLKDVLATEIINSHTTFLDYTPDVWNVLKQSDLDPSDNNKVVLIYGYDDTDGNYVTDRTRSKDANGGNTGDWNREHVYPKSLGNPNLGTSGPGADAHHLRPSDVTFNNQRSSKKFANGSGNAGDVSGNWYPGDEWKGDVARMMMYMYLRYGNQCLPKNVAVGSAAASDSNMVTLLLQWNADDPVSDLEIQRNNAVANAQGNRNPFIDNPYLATVIWNGDAAENTWE
;
A
#
# COMPACT_ATOMS: atom_id res chain seq x y z
N MET A 1 2.87 -91.43 -38.57
CA MET A 1 1.87 -90.84 -37.65
C MET A 1 2.54 -90.68 -36.31
N LEU A 2 2.92 -89.46 -35.93
CA LEU A 2 3.20 -89.09 -34.55
C LEU A 2 2.97 -87.58 -34.46
N PHE A 3 1.84 -87.20 -33.85
CA PHE A 3 1.54 -85.81 -33.52
C PHE A 3 2.27 -85.47 -32.23
N ILE A 4 3.15 -84.48 -32.26
CA ILE A 4 3.68 -83.85 -31.05
C ILE A 4 2.89 -82.56 -30.87
N ASN A 5 2.03 -82.57 -29.86
CA ASN A 5 1.29 -81.41 -29.37
C ASN A 5 2.20 -80.70 -28.35
N CYS A 6 2.58 -79.45 -28.62
CA CYS A 6 3.27 -78.61 -27.64
C CYS A 6 2.33 -77.45 -27.30
N GLY A 7 1.64 -77.58 -26.16
CA GLY A 7 0.90 -76.48 -25.54
C GLY A 7 1.85 -75.65 -24.68
N GLY A 8 2.25 -74.49 -25.18
CA GLY A 8 2.82 -73.42 -24.37
C GLY A 8 1.71 -72.44 -24.01
N SER A 9 1.44 -72.27 -22.72
CA SER A 9 0.61 -71.18 -22.20
C SER A 9 1.39 -69.88 -22.34
N ASP A 10 1.14 -69.15 -23.42
CA ASP A 10 1.64 -67.79 -23.57
C ASP A 10 0.81 -66.89 -22.63
N ASN A 11 1.43 -66.45 -21.53
CA ASN A 11 0.87 -65.38 -20.72
C ASN A 11 1.05 -64.09 -21.51
N ASP A 12 0.12 -63.85 -22.42
CA ASP A 12 0.01 -62.61 -23.18
C ASP A 12 -0.28 -61.47 -22.19
N VAL A 13 0.78 -60.85 -21.67
CA VAL A 13 0.68 -59.61 -20.91
C VAL A 13 0.39 -58.54 -21.96
N VAL A 14 -0.90 -58.32 -22.22
CA VAL A 14 -1.36 -57.22 -23.06
C VAL A 14 -0.78 -55.93 -22.48
N PRO A 15 0.05 -55.17 -23.24
CA PRO A 15 0.58 -53.90 -22.77
C PRO A 15 -0.58 -53.00 -22.36
N THR A 16 -0.54 -52.45 -21.16
CA THR A 16 -1.52 -51.45 -20.73
C THR A 16 -1.51 -50.30 -21.73
N GLU A 17 -2.65 -50.03 -22.34
CA GLU A 17 -2.81 -48.95 -23.31
C GLU A 17 -2.35 -47.63 -22.69
N ASP A 18 -1.44 -46.93 -23.37
CA ASP A 18 -1.00 -45.62 -22.94
C ASP A 18 -2.16 -44.63 -23.11
N LYS A 19 -2.71 -44.16 -21.99
CA LYS A 19 -3.89 -43.28 -21.95
C LYS A 19 -3.54 -42.02 -21.17
N VAL A 20 -3.91 -40.88 -21.74
CA VAL A 20 -3.78 -39.55 -21.12
C VAL A 20 -5.15 -38.87 -21.20
N VAL A 21 -5.66 -38.42 -20.06
CA VAL A 21 -6.92 -37.68 -19.96
C VAL A 21 -6.69 -36.48 -19.06
N ALA A 22 -6.79 -35.29 -19.67
CA ALA A 22 -6.81 -34.02 -18.98
C ALA A 22 -8.26 -33.70 -18.58
N VAL A 23 -8.48 -33.18 -17.39
CA VAL A 23 -9.79 -32.79 -16.88
C VAL A 23 -9.77 -31.30 -16.56
N ASP A 24 -10.87 -30.60 -16.88
CA ASP A 24 -10.98 -29.17 -16.60
C ASP A 24 -10.83 -28.87 -15.10
N ASP A 25 -10.15 -27.76 -14.80
CA ASP A 25 -9.84 -27.31 -13.46
C ASP A 25 -10.58 -26.03 -13.10
N SER A 26 -10.82 -25.81 -11.80
CA SER A 26 -11.40 -24.57 -11.30
C SER A 26 -10.63 -24.05 -10.11
N PHE A 27 -10.30 -22.76 -10.14
CA PHE A 27 -9.60 -22.06 -9.07
C PHE A 27 -10.26 -20.73 -8.73
N GLU A 28 -10.02 -20.28 -7.51
CA GLU A 28 -10.29 -18.92 -7.07
C GLU A 28 -9.00 -18.10 -7.14
N ALA A 29 -9.15 -16.85 -7.55
CA ALA A 29 -8.08 -15.87 -7.57
C ALA A 29 -8.60 -14.55 -7.01
N GLU A 30 -7.68 -13.68 -6.67
CA GLU A 30 -7.94 -12.30 -6.29
C GLU A 30 -7.31 -11.38 -7.34
N GLU A 31 -8.01 -10.28 -7.65
CA GLU A 31 -7.53 -9.27 -8.60
C GLU A 31 -6.19 -8.65 -8.18
N ASN A 32 -5.44 -8.09 -9.14
CA ASN A 32 -4.27 -7.25 -8.90
C ASN A 32 -3.10 -7.88 -8.10
N LYS A 33 -3.06 -9.21 -7.95
CA LYS A 33 -1.91 -9.93 -7.39
C LYS A 33 -1.60 -11.25 -8.10
N GLU A 34 -0.43 -11.82 -7.80
CA GLU A 34 -0.08 -13.17 -8.22
C GLU A 34 -0.90 -14.20 -7.43
N ASN A 35 -1.53 -15.13 -8.14
CA ASN A 35 -2.32 -16.22 -7.57
C ASN A 35 -1.66 -17.56 -7.91
N VAL A 36 -1.45 -18.39 -6.88
CA VAL A 36 -0.84 -19.71 -7.05
C VAL A 36 -1.93 -20.75 -7.27
N LEU A 37 -2.05 -21.23 -8.52
CA LEU A 37 -2.97 -22.29 -8.92
C LEU A 37 -2.25 -23.64 -8.78
N ALA A 38 -2.27 -24.20 -7.56
CA ALA A 38 -1.67 -25.48 -7.24
C ALA A 38 -2.55 -26.66 -7.73
N SER A 39 -2.01 -27.88 -7.75
CA SER A 39 -2.81 -29.11 -7.96
C SER A 39 -3.57 -29.24 -9.29
N PHE A 40 -3.25 -28.46 -10.34
CA PHE A 40 -3.92 -28.56 -11.65
C PHE A 40 -3.77 -29.91 -12.39
N LEU A 41 -2.98 -30.86 -11.85
CA LEU A 41 -2.83 -32.23 -12.40
C LEU A 41 -3.54 -33.27 -11.53
N GLU A 42 -4.18 -32.88 -10.43
CA GLU A 42 -4.67 -33.81 -9.39
C GLU A 42 -5.90 -34.62 -9.87
N ASN A 43 -6.71 -34.03 -10.74
CA ASN A 43 -7.87 -34.65 -11.39
C ASN A 43 -7.54 -35.32 -12.74
N ASP A 44 -6.29 -35.23 -13.22
CA ASP A 44 -5.85 -35.83 -14.46
C ASP A 44 -5.48 -37.32 -14.32
N THR A 45 -5.57 -38.07 -15.42
CA THR A 45 -5.14 -39.47 -15.44
C THR A 45 -4.17 -39.75 -16.58
N TYR A 46 -3.05 -40.41 -16.24
CA TYR A 46 -2.05 -40.82 -17.21
C TYR A 46 -1.34 -42.10 -16.79
N THR A 47 -1.32 -43.10 -17.68
CA THR A 47 -0.75 -44.43 -17.40
C THR A 47 0.78 -44.47 -17.48
N SER A 48 1.40 -43.47 -18.13
CA SER A 48 2.86 -43.35 -18.29
C SER A 48 3.60 -42.97 -17.00
N GLY A 49 2.89 -42.59 -15.94
CA GLY A 49 3.44 -42.12 -14.65
C GLY A 49 4.02 -40.70 -14.68
N ASN A 50 4.50 -40.23 -15.84
CA ASN A 50 4.95 -38.85 -16.06
C ASN A 50 4.35 -38.26 -17.35
N VAL A 51 4.16 -36.95 -17.38
CA VAL A 51 3.62 -36.19 -18.53
C VAL A 51 4.45 -34.93 -18.81
N LYS A 52 4.46 -34.51 -20.07
CA LYS A 52 4.94 -33.19 -20.50
C LYS A 52 3.77 -32.22 -20.52
N VAL A 53 3.92 -31.05 -19.89
CA VAL A 53 2.90 -29.99 -19.85
C VAL A 53 3.28 -28.85 -20.78
N THR A 54 2.34 -28.42 -21.62
CA THR A 54 2.39 -27.15 -22.37
C THR A 54 1.16 -26.32 -22.02
N PHE A 55 1.26 -25.00 -22.03
CA PHE A 55 0.20 -24.10 -21.56
C PHE A 55 0.23 -22.76 -22.31
N GLU A 56 -0.89 -22.05 -22.30
CA GLU A 56 -0.99 -20.67 -22.77
C GLU A 56 -0.35 -19.72 -21.75
N THR A 57 0.53 -18.81 -22.19
CA THR A 57 1.18 -17.83 -21.31
C THR A 57 0.33 -16.58 -21.05
N SER A 58 -0.82 -16.47 -21.71
CA SER A 58 -1.80 -15.40 -21.55
C SER A 58 -3.21 -15.99 -21.51
N SER A 59 -4.05 -15.50 -20.62
CA SER A 59 -5.43 -15.95 -20.49
C SER A 59 -6.38 -15.27 -21.50
N ALA A 60 -7.62 -15.74 -21.56
CA ALA A 60 -8.68 -15.17 -22.39
C ALA A 60 -9.00 -13.70 -22.06
N ARG A 61 -8.66 -13.24 -20.85
CA ARG A 61 -8.85 -11.85 -20.38
C ARG A 61 -7.54 -11.08 -20.21
N ASN A 62 -6.46 -11.51 -20.85
CA ASN A 62 -5.14 -10.86 -20.84
C ASN A 62 -4.39 -10.92 -19.49
N GLY A 63 -4.74 -11.85 -18.60
CA GLY A 63 -3.89 -12.21 -17.48
C GLY A 63 -2.64 -12.97 -17.94
N THR A 64 -1.58 -12.95 -17.13
CA THR A 64 -0.31 -13.65 -17.42
C THR A 64 -0.24 -14.97 -16.67
N ILE A 65 0.34 -15.99 -17.32
CA ILE A 65 0.54 -17.32 -16.73
C ILE A 65 2.02 -17.68 -16.80
N VAL A 66 2.59 -17.99 -15.63
CA VAL A 66 3.95 -18.51 -15.49
C VAL A 66 3.91 -19.90 -14.84
N ARG A 67 4.72 -20.82 -15.33
CA ARG A 67 4.87 -22.15 -14.72
C ARG A 67 5.85 -22.08 -13.55
N SER A 68 5.46 -22.59 -12.40
CA SER A 68 6.36 -22.77 -11.25
C SER A 68 6.20 -24.18 -10.67
N ASN A 69 7.17 -25.06 -10.94
CA ASN A 69 7.14 -26.47 -10.53
C ASN A 69 5.81 -27.17 -10.89
N ASN A 70 5.01 -27.54 -9.89
CA ASN A 70 3.70 -28.20 -10.04
C ASN A 70 2.51 -27.24 -9.95
N ALA A 71 2.73 -25.93 -10.05
CA ALA A 71 1.69 -24.91 -10.04
C ALA A 71 1.77 -23.97 -11.26
N PHE A 72 0.67 -23.28 -11.52
CA PHE A 72 0.69 -22.06 -12.32
C PHE A 72 0.66 -20.85 -11.40
N ILE A 73 1.42 -19.82 -11.75
CA ILE A 73 1.29 -18.49 -11.19
C ILE A 73 0.48 -17.70 -12.20
N TYR A 74 -0.73 -17.31 -11.82
CA TYR A 74 -1.64 -16.52 -12.62
C TYR A 74 -1.73 -15.11 -12.05
N THR A 75 -1.52 -14.10 -12.90
CA THR A 75 -1.75 -12.70 -12.56
C THR A 75 -2.88 -12.19 -13.46
N PRO A 76 -4.05 -11.83 -12.90
CA PRO A 76 -5.15 -11.26 -13.68
C PRO A 76 -4.69 -10.03 -14.47
N ALA A 77 -5.41 -9.70 -15.55
CA ALA A 77 -5.31 -8.35 -16.09
C ALA A 77 -5.66 -7.35 -14.99
N GLN A 78 -5.03 -6.18 -15.02
CA GLN A 78 -5.27 -5.14 -14.03
C GLN A 78 -6.77 -4.83 -13.95
N ASP A 79 -7.30 -4.81 -12.72
CA ASP A 79 -8.70 -4.51 -12.37
C ASP A 79 -9.74 -5.49 -12.97
N PHE A 80 -9.30 -6.67 -13.41
CA PHE A 80 -10.23 -7.69 -13.90
C PHE A 80 -10.86 -8.47 -12.73
N VAL A 81 -12.18 -8.34 -12.59
CA VAL A 81 -13.03 -9.19 -11.75
C VAL A 81 -13.98 -9.99 -12.62
N GLY A 82 -14.17 -11.28 -12.30
CA GLY A 82 -15.04 -12.19 -13.01
C GLY A 82 -14.32 -13.45 -13.48
N THR A 83 -14.92 -14.16 -14.42
CA THR A 83 -14.40 -15.45 -14.90
C THR A 83 -13.38 -15.25 -16.03
N ASP A 84 -12.20 -15.83 -15.84
CA ASP A 84 -11.14 -15.95 -16.83
C ASP A 84 -10.82 -17.42 -17.11
N SER A 85 -10.07 -17.69 -18.18
CA SER A 85 -9.66 -19.05 -18.52
C SER A 85 -8.41 -19.09 -19.38
N PHE A 86 -7.66 -20.19 -19.27
CA PHE A 86 -6.59 -20.55 -20.20
C PHE A 86 -6.54 -22.08 -20.34
N LYS A 87 -5.83 -22.57 -21.36
CA LYS A 87 -5.70 -24.02 -21.63
C LYS A 87 -4.30 -24.53 -21.31
N TYR A 88 -4.26 -25.78 -20.84
CA TYR A 88 -3.03 -26.58 -20.82
C TYR A 88 -3.24 -27.92 -21.54
N THR A 89 -2.13 -28.51 -21.96
CA THR A 89 -2.09 -29.80 -22.62
C THR A 89 -1.05 -30.68 -21.95
N ILE A 90 -1.46 -31.88 -21.55
CA ILE A 90 -0.59 -32.94 -21.08
C ILE A 90 -0.35 -33.94 -22.20
N CYS A 91 0.89 -34.34 -22.41
CA CYS A 91 1.29 -35.37 -23.37
C CYS A 91 2.09 -36.47 -22.68
N SER A 92 1.87 -37.72 -23.08
CA SER A 92 2.65 -38.86 -22.59
C SER A 92 4.13 -38.68 -22.93
N THR A 93 5.02 -39.04 -21.99
CA THR A 93 6.46 -39.03 -22.22
C THR A 93 6.95 -40.26 -23.01
N ILE A 94 6.13 -41.31 -23.11
CA ILE A 94 6.45 -42.56 -23.81
C ILE A 94 5.85 -42.51 -25.22
N THR A 95 4.65 -41.95 -25.36
CA THR A 95 3.96 -41.76 -26.66
C THR A 95 3.64 -40.27 -26.85
N PRO A 96 4.58 -39.44 -27.32
CA PRO A 96 4.40 -37.98 -27.35
C PRO A 96 3.23 -37.45 -28.21
N SER A 97 2.67 -38.28 -29.09
CA SER A 97 1.45 -37.95 -29.85
C SER A 97 0.16 -38.15 -29.05
N ASN A 98 0.22 -38.86 -27.92
CA ASN A 98 -0.91 -39.07 -27.03
C ASN A 98 -1.00 -37.90 -26.07
N CYS A 99 -1.86 -36.94 -26.40
CA CYS A 99 -2.04 -35.70 -25.67
C CYS A 99 -3.52 -35.48 -25.34
N SER A 100 -3.77 -34.79 -24.24
CA SER A 100 -5.10 -34.35 -23.83
C SER A 100 -5.03 -32.90 -23.35
N THR A 101 -6.07 -32.12 -23.64
CA THR A 101 -6.15 -30.68 -23.35
C THR A 101 -7.30 -30.43 -22.40
N ALA A 102 -7.05 -29.61 -21.37
CA ALA A 102 -8.05 -29.16 -20.41
C ALA A 102 -8.05 -27.63 -20.31
N THR A 103 -9.15 -27.11 -19.80
CA THR A 103 -9.38 -25.69 -19.53
C THR A 103 -9.27 -25.44 -18.04
N VAL A 104 -8.46 -24.45 -17.66
CA VAL A 104 -8.45 -23.90 -16.31
C VAL A 104 -9.43 -22.74 -16.28
N ILE A 105 -10.43 -22.82 -15.40
CA ILE A 105 -11.42 -21.77 -15.16
C ILE A 105 -11.04 -21.06 -13.86
N ILE A 106 -10.90 -19.74 -13.91
CA ILE A 106 -10.48 -18.93 -12.78
C ILE A 106 -11.60 -17.95 -12.45
N ASN A 107 -12.14 -18.03 -11.24
CA ASN A 107 -13.03 -17.01 -10.71
C ASN A 107 -12.16 -15.97 -9.99
N VAL A 108 -12.00 -14.80 -10.62
CA VAL A 108 -11.28 -13.68 -10.03
C VAL A 108 -12.26 -12.88 -9.18
N ASN A 109 -12.08 -12.94 -7.88
CA ASN A 109 -12.83 -12.15 -6.92
C ASN A 109 -12.16 -10.78 -6.75
N ALA A 110 -12.99 -9.79 -6.44
CA ALA A 110 -12.48 -8.54 -5.91
C ALA A 110 -11.65 -8.82 -4.65
N SER A 111 -10.59 -8.05 -4.45
CA SER A 111 -9.80 -8.16 -3.23
C SER A 111 -10.70 -7.98 -2.00
N ALA A 112 -10.44 -8.73 -0.92
CA ALA A 112 -11.18 -8.63 0.35
C ALA A 112 -11.13 -7.21 0.96
N ASN A 113 -10.29 -6.35 0.41
CA ASN A 113 -10.15 -4.95 0.77
C ASN A 113 -11.26 -4.05 0.19
N GLY A 114 -12.18 -4.58 -0.65
CA GLY A 114 -13.30 -3.83 -1.20
C GLY A 114 -13.01 -3.40 -2.64
N ASN A 115 -14.05 -3.42 -3.47
CA ASN A 115 -13.97 -3.02 -4.87
C ASN A 115 -13.30 -1.63 -4.94
N PRO A 116 -12.10 -1.51 -5.54
CA PRO A 116 -11.31 -0.28 -5.55
C PRO A 116 -11.98 0.97 -6.17
N GLY A 117 -13.25 0.89 -6.59
CA GLY A 117 -14.00 1.96 -7.23
C GLY A 117 -15.37 2.31 -6.63
N SER A 118 -15.72 1.84 -5.43
CA SER A 118 -16.98 2.22 -4.76
C SER A 118 -16.71 3.07 -3.53
N PHE A 119 -16.28 4.31 -3.76
CA PHE A 119 -16.15 5.30 -2.69
C PHE A 119 -17.42 6.17 -2.62
N ASN A 120 -18.10 6.15 -1.48
CA ASN A 120 -19.19 7.06 -1.16
C ASN A 120 -18.61 8.39 -0.64
N ILE A 121 -18.14 9.22 -1.58
CA ILE A 121 -17.49 10.49 -1.24
C ILE A 121 -18.43 11.36 -0.36
N PRO A 122 -17.98 11.77 0.84
CA PRO A 122 -18.76 12.65 1.70
C PRO A 122 -19.16 13.94 0.98
N SER A 123 -20.36 14.43 1.26
CA SER A 123 -20.94 15.60 0.57
C SER A 123 -20.09 16.87 0.65
N GLU A 124 -19.35 17.01 1.74
CA GLU A 124 -18.43 18.11 2.01
C GLU A 124 -17.13 18.01 1.21
N LEU A 125 -16.80 16.82 0.69
CA LEU A 125 -15.62 16.55 -0.14
C LEU A 125 -15.97 16.36 -1.62
N SER A 126 -17.25 16.21 -1.96
CA SER A 126 -17.68 15.87 -3.33
C SER A 126 -17.26 16.91 -4.36
N GLU A 127 -17.32 18.19 -4.02
CA GLU A 127 -16.87 19.26 -4.95
C GLU A 127 -15.35 19.27 -5.11
N TYR A 128 -14.61 18.97 -4.04
CA TYR A 128 -13.14 18.91 -4.07
C TYR A 128 -12.65 17.76 -4.94
N TYR A 129 -13.26 16.57 -4.83
CA TYR A 129 -12.83 15.38 -5.58
C TYR A 129 -13.64 15.10 -6.84
N LYS A 130 -14.45 16.04 -7.33
CA LYS A 130 -15.38 15.82 -8.47
C LYS A 130 -14.70 15.34 -9.75
N ASP A 131 -13.43 15.70 -9.94
CA ASP A 131 -12.65 15.40 -11.15
C ASP A 131 -11.72 14.18 -10.95
N VAL A 132 -11.76 13.54 -9.77
CA VAL A 132 -10.98 12.32 -9.47
C VAL A 132 -11.80 11.08 -9.85
N ASP A 133 -11.28 10.30 -10.79
CA ASP A 133 -11.83 8.98 -11.12
C ASP A 133 -11.35 7.95 -10.09
N PHE A 134 -12.18 7.74 -9.08
CA PHE A 134 -11.91 6.75 -8.04
C PHE A 134 -12.10 5.30 -8.50
N THR A 135 -12.54 5.04 -9.73
CA THR A 135 -12.56 3.66 -10.26
C THR A 135 -11.16 3.14 -10.62
N LEU A 136 -10.18 4.05 -10.69
CA LEU A 136 -8.78 3.73 -10.94
C LEU A 136 -8.11 3.11 -9.70
N THR A 137 -7.05 2.36 -9.93
CA THR A 137 -6.21 1.76 -8.88
C THR A 137 -4.73 2.06 -9.11
N GLY A 138 -3.88 1.66 -8.16
CA GLY A 138 -2.44 1.64 -8.37
C GLY A 138 -1.84 3.00 -8.73
N SER A 139 -0.91 3.02 -9.68
CA SER A 139 -0.29 4.25 -10.19
C SER A 139 -1.28 5.19 -10.87
N SER A 140 -2.35 4.66 -11.49
CA SER A 140 -3.35 5.49 -12.17
C SER A 140 -4.15 6.33 -11.17
N LEU A 141 -4.59 5.73 -10.06
CA LEU A 141 -5.25 6.47 -8.97
C LEU A 141 -4.30 7.50 -8.34
N LYS A 142 -3.05 7.09 -8.10
CA LYS A 142 -1.99 7.98 -7.59
C LYS A 142 -1.83 9.22 -8.48
N ASP A 143 -1.78 9.04 -9.80
CA ASP A 143 -1.55 10.13 -10.74
C ASP A 143 -2.72 11.12 -10.80
N VAL A 144 -3.98 10.63 -10.76
CA VAL A 144 -5.15 11.52 -10.74
C VAL A 144 -5.29 12.25 -9.40
N LEU A 145 -4.99 11.61 -8.26
CA LEU A 145 -4.96 12.26 -6.95
C LEU A 145 -3.84 13.30 -6.86
N ALA A 146 -2.66 12.99 -7.39
CA ALA A 146 -1.55 13.94 -7.47
C ALA A 146 -1.95 15.18 -8.30
N THR A 147 -2.62 14.97 -9.43
CA THR A 147 -3.12 16.04 -10.28
C THR A 147 -4.12 16.93 -9.54
N GLU A 148 -5.07 16.32 -8.83
CA GLU A 148 -6.04 17.06 -8.02
C GLU A 148 -5.33 17.94 -6.98
N ILE A 149 -4.52 17.37 -6.09
CA ILE A 149 -3.88 18.14 -5.01
C ILE A 149 -2.87 19.18 -5.51
N ILE A 150 -2.32 19.03 -6.73
CA ILE A 150 -1.49 20.05 -7.36
C ILE A 150 -2.36 21.21 -7.84
N ASN A 151 -3.48 20.92 -8.49
CA ASN A 151 -4.38 21.93 -9.05
C ASN A 151 -5.13 22.71 -7.96
N SER A 152 -5.55 22.06 -6.88
CA SER A 152 -6.23 22.74 -5.76
C SER A 152 -5.27 23.46 -4.79
N HIS A 153 -3.95 23.28 -4.91
CA HIS A 153 -2.97 24.06 -4.12
C HIS A 153 -2.81 25.47 -4.70
N THR A 154 -3.70 26.37 -4.28
CA THR A 154 -3.83 27.73 -4.83
C THR A 154 -3.08 28.77 -4.01
N THR A 155 -2.78 28.49 -2.75
CA THR A 155 -2.09 29.43 -1.85
C THR A 155 -0.80 28.80 -1.32
N PHE A 156 0.34 29.33 -1.76
CA PHE A 156 1.65 28.93 -1.26
C PHE A 156 2.03 29.78 -0.06
N LEU A 157 2.14 29.14 1.10
CA LEU A 157 2.46 29.83 2.36
C LEU A 157 3.91 30.31 2.38
N ASP A 158 4.15 31.52 2.90
CA ASP A 158 5.48 31.89 3.33
C ASP A 158 5.84 31.11 4.60
N TYR A 159 7.08 30.61 4.66
CA TYR A 159 7.54 29.90 5.85
C TYR A 159 7.42 30.74 7.11
N THR A 160 7.46 32.08 7.03
CA THR A 160 7.10 32.98 8.12
C THR A 160 6.48 34.24 7.53
N PRO A 161 5.32 34.72 8.03
CA PRO A 161 4.62 34.24 9.24
C PRO A 161 3.61 33.12 9.00
N ASP A 162 3.26 32.81 7.75
CA ASP A 162 2.02 32.08 7.43
C ASP A 162 1.96 30.68 8.04
N VAL A 163 3.03 29.89 7.93
CA VAL A 163 3.04 28.56 8.54
C VAL A 163 2.82 28.62 10.06
N TRP A 164 3.37 29.62 10.77
CA TRP A 164 3.08 29.75 12.21
C TRP A 164 1.60 29.99 12.44
N ASN A 165 0.99 30.87 11.65
CA ASN A 165 -0.42 31.20 11.78
C ASN A 165 -1.30 29.98 11.50
N VAL A 166 -0.97 29.18 10.49
CA VAL A 166 -1.69 27.94 10.16
C VAL A 166 -1.56 26.92 11.28
N LEU A 167 -0.36 26.65 11.80
CA LEU A 167 -0.17 25.65 12.86
C LEU A 167 -0.86 26.03 14.18
N LYS A 168 -0.99 27.34 14.47
CA LYS A 168 -1.79 27.83 15.61
C LYS A 168 -3.30 27.58 15.45
N GLN A 169 -3.77 27.16 14.27
CA GLN A 169 -5.16 26.81 13.99
C GLN A 169 -5.32 25.31 13.75
N SER A 170 -4.45 24.70 12.94
CA SER A 170 -4.55 23.28 12.60
C SER A 170 -4.34 22.38 13.80
N ASP A 171 -3.36 22.69 14.63
CA ASP A 171 -2.92 21.82 15.73
C ASP A 171 -3.51 22.22 17.08
N LEU A 172 -4.60 23.00 17.11
CA LEU A 172 -5.26 23.36 18.37
C LEU A 172 -5.64 22.10 19.17
N ASP A 173 -5.37 22.13 20.47
CA ASP A 173 -5.84 21.12 21.39
C ASP A 173 -7.38 21.17 21.45
N PRO A 174 -8.09 20.06 21.13
CA PRO A 174 -9.55 20.03 21.16
C PRO A 174 -10.16 20.35 22.53
N SER A 175 -9.38 20.23 23.60
CA SER A 175 -9.80 20.53 24.98
C SER A 175 -9.41 21.94 25.45
N ASP A 176 -8.47 22.61 24.78
CA ASP A 176 -8.03 23.98 25.11
C ASP A 176 -7.48 24.73 23.88
N ASN A 177 -8.32 25.58 23.27
CA ASN A 177 -7.96 26.38 22.09
C ASN A 177 -6.87 27.46 22.33
N ASN A 178 -6.32 27.56 23.54
CA ASN A 178 -5.12 28.36 23.81
C ASN A 178 -3.83 27.57 23.65
N LYS A 179 -3.92 26.26 23.46
CA LYS A 179 -2.79 25.36 23.26
C LYS A 179 -2.81 24.72 21.88
N VAL A 180 -1.63 24.29 21.46
CA VAL A 180 -1.44 23.36 20.35
C VAL A 180 -0.95 22.03 20.89
N VAL A 181 -1.30 20.96 20.18
CA VAL A 181 -0.78 19.60 20.39
C VAL A 181 0.59 19.49 19.72
N LEU A 182 1.57 18.98 20.45
CA LEU A 182 2.94 18.82 19.98
C LEU A 182 3.13 17.40 19.42
N ILE A 183 3.52 17.29 18.15
CA ILE A 183 3.86 15.98 17.58
C ILE A 183 4.99 15.34 18.39
N TYR A 184 4.86 14.04 18.62
CA TYR A 184 5.70 13.19 19.48
C TYR A 184 5.47 13.36 20.99
N GLY A 185 4.78 14.42 21.45
CA GLY A 185 4.48 14.64 22.86
C GLY A 185 3.42 13.66 23.41
N TYR A 186 3.50 13.32 24.71
CA TYR A 186 2.65 12.29 25.30
C TYR A 186 2.32 12.46 26.79
N ASP A 187 2.98 13.33 27.56
CA ASP A 187 2.72 13.49 29.00
C ASP A 187 2.89 14.95 29.44
N ASP A 188 1.82 15.56 29.97
CA ASP A 188 1.82 16.93 30.51
C ASP A 188 1.98 16.96 32.05
N THR A 189 2.12 15.81 32.70
CA THR A 189 1.94 15.65 34.17
C THR A 189 3.20 15.27 34.94
N ASP A 190 4.26 14.85 34.24
CA ASP A 190 5.52 14.41 34.84
C ASP A 190 6.50 15.57 35.13
N GLY A 191 6.18 16.78 34.66
CA GLY A 191 7.01 17.98 34.77
C GLY A 191 8.19 18.02 33.79
N ASN A 192 8.26 17.09 32.83
CA ASN A 192 9.25 17.05 31.77
C ASN A 192 8.73 17.76 30.52
N TYR A 193 9.08 19.04 30.40
CA TYR A 193 8.62 19.86 29.27
C TYR A 193 8.99 19.31 27.88
N VAL A 194 10.00 18.44 27.77
CA VAL A 194 10.44 17.87 26.49
C VAL A 194 9.38 16.92 25.91
N THR A 195 8.62 16.26 26.78
CA THR A 195 7.63 15.24 26.43
C THR A 195 6.18 15.71 26.61
N ASP A 196 6.01 16.99 26.98
CA ASP A 196 4.71 17.67 27.01
C ASP A 196 3.93 17.37 25.74
N ARG A 197 2.69 16.95 25.93
CA ARG A 197 1.72 16.74 24.87
C ARG A 197 1.20 18.06 24.31
N THR A 198 1.07 19.08 25.15
CA THR A 198 0.42 20.35 24.77
C THR A 198 1.23 21.56 25.20
N ARG A 199 1.09 22.65 24.45
CA ARG A 199 1.76 23.91 24.79
C ARG A 199 0.97 25.11 24.34
N SER A 200 1.10 26.24 25.05
CA SER A 200 0.50 27.51 24.60
C SER A 200 0.82 27.76 23.13
N LYS A 201 -0.21 28.07 22.34
CA LYS A 201 -0.07 28.36 20.92
C LYS A 201 0.80 29.59 20.65
N ASP A 202 1.01 30.44 21.66
CA ASP A 202 1.86 31.63 21.57
C ASP A 202 3.25 31.44 22.18
N ALA A 203 3.53 30.27 22.78
CA ALA A 203 4.89 29.87 23.18
C ALA A 203 5.66 29.25 22.00
N ASN A 204 5.61 29.92 20.85
CA ASN A 204 6.25 29.45 19.62
C ASN A 204 7.56 30.23 19.38
N GLY A 205 8.65 29.54 19.04
CA GLY A 205 9.95 30.18 18.98
C GLY A 205 11.11 29.21 18.85
N GLY A 206 12.19 29.52 19.57
CA GLY A 206 13.42 28.73 19.57
C GLY A 206 14.05 28.59 20.94
N ASN A 207 13.39 29.09 22.00
CA ASN A 207 13.88 28.93 23.36
C ASN A 207 13.50 27.56 23.93
N THR A 208 14.12 27.20 25.04
CA THR A 208 13.73 26.04 25.83
C THR A 208 12.30 26.19 26.33
N GLY A 209 11.48 25.15 26.12
CA GLY A 209 10.06 25.17 26.48
C GLY A 209 9.18 25.92 25.49
N ASP A 210 9.72 26.45 24.38
CA ASP A 210 8.91 26.86 23.22
C ASP A 210 8.61 25.62 22.36
N TRP A 211 7.60 25.73 21.50
CA TRP A 211 7.47 24.82 20.35
C TRP A 211 8.01 25.47 19.07
N ASN A 212 8.55 24.64 18.18
CA ASN A 212 8.94 25.03 16.84
C ASN A 212 8.27 24.16 15.77
N ARG A 213 8.59 24.45 14.51
CA ARG A 213 8.11 23.70 13.37
C ARG A 213 8.99 22.49 13.13
N GLU A 214 8.44 21.33 13.40
CA GLU A 214 9.00 20.06 12.97
C GLU A 214 8.70 19.87 11.47
N HIS A 215 9.77 19.61 10.71
CA HIS A 215 9.68 19.12 9.34
C HIS A 215 9.59 17.61 9.41
N VAL A 216 8.37 17.07 9.53
CA VAL A 216 8.16 15.62 9.73
C VAL A 216 8.79 14.84 8.58
N TYR A 217 8.76 15.37 7.35
CA TYR A 217 9.71 14.99 6.30
C TYR A 217 10.95 15.88 6.43
N PRO A 218 12.12 15.37 6.88
CA PRO A 218 13.28 16.22 7.11
C PRO A 218 13.74 16.92 5.83
N LYS A 219 13.96 18.23 5.91
CA LYS A 219 14.43 19.04 4.77
C LYS A 219 15.67 18.45 4.09
N SER A 220 16.60 17.93 4.87
CA SER A 220 17.87 17.36 4.40
C SER A 220 17.72 16.03 3.66
N LEU A 221 16.58 15.34 3.80
CA LEU A 221 16.30 14.07 3.11
C LEU A 221 15.45 14.27 1.84
N GLY A 222 15.09 15.53 1.54
CA GLY A 222 14.51 15.91 0.26
C GLY A 222 15.60 16.01 -0.80
N ASN A 223 15.27 15.68 -2.05
CA ASN A 223 16.20 15.82 -3.17
C ASN A 223 15.55 16.51 -4.38
N PRO A 224 15.73 17.82 -4.57
CA PRO A 224 16.59 18.72 -3.79
C PRO A 224 16.07 18.97 -2.37
N ASN A 225 16.93 19.52 -1.50
CA ASN A 225 16.56 19.92 -0.14
C ASN A 225 15.28 20.77 -0.16
N LEU A 226 14.37 20.53 0.80
CA LEU A 226 13.04 21.16 0.78
C LEU A 226 13.07 22.68 1.00
N GLY A 227 14.13 23.22 1.61
CA GLY A 227 14.28 24.65 1.84
C GLY A 227 13.21 25.23 2.78
N THR A 228 12.70 26.42 2.45
CA THR A 228 11.67 27.15 3.22
C THR A 228 10.58 27.71 2.30
N SER A 229 10.40 27.09 1.14
CA SER A 229 9.36 27.42 0.17
C SER A 229 8.90 26.13 -0.52
N GLY A 230 7.74 26.16 -1.17
CA GLY A 230 7.15 24.96 -1.75
C GLY A 230 7.04 23.85 -0.70
N PRO A 231 7.67 22.68 -0.90
CA PRO A 231 7.59 21.59 0.07
C PRO A 231 8.13 21.97 1.45
N GLY A 232 9.10 22.89 1.56
CA GLY A 232 9.63 23.33 2.84
C GLY A 232 8.67 24.22 3.65
N ALA A 233 7.60 24.72 3.03
CA ALA A 233 6.58 25.56 3.66
C ALA A 233 5.17 24.94 3.62
N ASP A 234 5.04 23.69 3.18
CA ASP A 234 3.75 22.99 3.12
C ASP A 234 3.31 22.54 4.54
N ALA A 235 2.21 23.10 5.02
CA ALA A 235 1.68 22.86 6.36
C ALA A 235 1.09 21.45 6.56
N HIS A 236 0.88 20.66 5.49
CA HIS A 236 0.43 19.27 5.63
C HIS A 236 1.44 18.38 6.34
N HIS A 237 2.74 18.69 6.25
CA HIS A 237 3.81 17.90 6.90
C HIS A 237 4.59 18.66 7.98
N LEU A 238 4.22 19.92 8.24
CA LEU A 238 4.79 20.73 9.30
C LEU A 238 3.93 20.61 10.56
N ARG A 239 4.56 20.38 11.71
CA ARG A 239 3.86 20.20 12.99
C ARG A 239 4.51 21.01 14.11
N PRO A 240 3.77 21.49 15.10
CA PRO A 240 4.35 21.94 16.37
C PRO A 240 5.09 20.79 17.04
N SER A 241 6.31 21.02 17.50
CA SER A 241 7.03 20.07 18.36
C SER A 241 7.84 20.86 19.39
N ASP A 242 8.09 20.27 20.57
CA ASP A 242 9.01 20.87 21.52
C ASP A 242 10.38 21.09 20.86
N VAL A 243 10.99 22.26 21.08
CA VAL A 243 12.27 22.62 20.46
C VAL A 243 13.37 21.61 20.79
N THR A 244 13.42 21.12 22.03
CA THR A 244 14.42 20.14 22.47
C THR A 244 14.13 18.78 21.85
N PHE A 245 12.87 18.35 21.84
CA PHE A 245 12.52 17.04 21.30
C PHE A 245 12.70 16.96 19.78
N ASN A 246 12.33 18.02 19.06
CA ASN A 246 12.61 18.16 17.64
C ASN A 246 14.11 18.07 17.34
N ASN A 247 14.96 18.75 18.13
CA ASN A 247 16.41 18.64 17.99
C ASN A 247 16.93 17.20 18.22
N GLN A 248 16.33 16.44 19.15
CA GLN A 248 16.67 15.03 19.39
C GLN A 248 16.23 14.11 18.24
N ARG A 249 15.08 14.40 17.63
CA ARG A 249 14.58 13.71 16.43
C ARG A 249 15.53 13.93 15.25
N SER A 250 16.01 15.17 15.06
CA SER A 250 16.98 15.51 14.01
C SER A 250 16.46 15.15 12.60
N SER A 251 17.29 14.55 11.74
CA SER A 251 16.89 13.99 10.44
C SER A 251 16.87 12.46 10.47
N LYS A 252 16.63 11.84 11.64
CA LYS A 252 16.57 10.38 11.76
C LYS A 252 15.43 9.84 10.90
N LYS A 253 15.68 8.70 10.26
CA LYS A 253 14.62 7.98 9.56
C LYS A 253 13.63 7.42 10.57
N PHE A 254 12.38 7.30 10.17
CA PHE A 254 11.37 6.56 10.91
C PHE A 254 11.67 5.07 10.86
N ALA A 255 11.50 4.38 11.98
CA ALA A 255 11.68 2.94 12.10
C ALA A 255 10.65 2.35 13.06
N ASN A 256 10.47 1.04 12.98
CA ASN A 256 9.52 0.31 13.80
C ASN A 256 9.86 0.41 15.30
N GLY A 257 8.84 0.40 16.15
CA GLY A 257 8.94 0.53 17.60
C GLY A 257 7.55 0.38 18.25
N SER A 258 7.47 0.67 19.54
CA SER A 258 6.22 0.61 20.32
C SER A 258 6.28 1.56 21.51
N GLY A 259 5.13 2.05 21.98
CA GLY A 259 5.00 2.93 23.12
C GLY A 259 5.18 4.41 22.74
N ASN A 260 5.89 5.15 23.58
CA ASN A 260 6.09 6.59 23.39
C ASN A 260 7.18 6.89 22.36
N ALA A 261 7.16 8.11 21.82
CA ALA A 261 8.11 8.56 20.82
C ALA A 261 9.56 8.54 21.34
N GLY A 262 10.53 8.21 20.48
CA GLY A 262 11.94 8.25 20.85
C GLY A 262 12.90 7.60 19.87
N ASP A 263 14.17 7.56 20.27
CA ASP A 263 15.23 6.91 19.49
C ASP A 263 15.09 5.37 19.52
N VAL A 264 15.19 4.76 18.36
CA VAL A 264 15.23 3.30 18.18
C VAL A 264 16.44 2.92 17.33
N SER A 265 17.52 2.53 17.98
CA SER A 265 18.76 2.10 17.33
C SER A 265 19.31 3.14 16.34
N GLY A 266 19.29 4.43 16.72
CA GLY A 266 19.76 5.54 15.88
C GLY A 266 18.75 6.02 14.83
N ASN A 267 17.58 5.39 14.75
CA ASN A 267 16.41 5.86 14.01
C ASN A 267 15.38 6.45 14.99
N TRP A 268 14.20 6.81 14.49
CA TRP A 268 13.12 7.40 15.29
C TRP A 268 11.84 6.58 15.20
N TYR A 269 11.24 6.30 16.35
CA TYR A 269 9.88 5.79 16.42
C TYR A 269 8.99 6.96 16.86
N PRO A 270 7.94 7.32 16.10
CA PRO A 270 7.15 8.51 16.38
C PRO A 270 6.22 8.37 17.59
N GLY A 271 6.02 7.15 18.11
CA GLY A 271 5.04 6.85 19.16
C GLY A 271 3.80 6.17 18.57
N ASP A 272 3.13 5.33 19.38
CA ASP A 272 1.96 4.55 18.94
C ASP A 272 0.81 5.44 18.45
N GLU A 273 0.67 6.62 19.04
CA GLU A 273 -0.36 7.61 18.70
C GLU A 273 -0.06 8.40 17.42
N TRP A 274 1.20 8.43 16.99
CA TRP A 274 1.66 9.35 15.93
C TRP A 274 2.05 8.62 14.65
N LYS A 275 2.02 7.28 14.65
CA LYS A 275 2.59 6.49 13.56
C LYS A 275 1.75 6.60 12.28
N GLY A 276 0.42 6.67 12.41
CA GLY A 276 -0.53 6.91 11.33
C GLY A 276 -0.38 8.33 10.77
N ASP A 277 -0.36 9.34 11.64
CA ASP A 277 -0.08 10.75 11.28
C ASP A 277 1.17 10.87 10.42
N VAL A 278 2.28 10.29 10.89
CA VAL A 278 3.56 10.30 10.18
C VAL A 278 3.45 9.59 8.83
N ALA A 279 2.83 8.41 8.78
CA ALA A 279 2.64 7.68 7.54
C ALA A 279 1.88 8.50 6.50
N ARG A 280 0.73 9.07 6.87
CA ARG A 280 -0.12 9.88 5.97
C ARG A 280 0.57 11.16 5.51
N MET A 281 1.36 11.80 6.37
CA MET A 281 2.19 12.95 5.95
C MET A 281 3.27 12.54 4.93
N MET A 282 3.94 11.39 5.12
CA MET A 282 4.97 10.94 4.17
C MET A 282 4.37 10.53 2.83
N MET A 283 3.23 9.85 2.83
CA MET A 283 2.49 9.47 1.62
C MET A 283 2.01 10.72 0.87
N TYR A 284 1.48 11.73 1.57
CA TYR A 284 1.11 13.01 0.97
C TYR A 284 2.31 13.72 0.32
N MET A 285 3.43 13.84 1.04
CA MET A 285 4.62 14.51 0.49
C MET A 285 5.11 13.80 -0.77
N TYR A 286 5.04 12.47 -0.80
CA TYR A 286 5.38 11.71 -1.99
C TYR A 286 4.39 11.93 -3.14
N LEU A 287 3.08 11.92 -2.84
CA LEU A 287 2.03 12.18 -3.83
C LEU A 287 2.16 13.59 -4.43
N ARG A 288 2.46 14.60 -3.60
CA ARG A 288 2.48 16.02 -3.98
C ARG A 288 3.77 16.49 -4.64
N TYR A 289 4.91 15.89 -4.26
CA TYR A 289 6.25 16.35 -4.69
C TYR A 289 7.09 15.26 -5.36
N GLY A 290 6.56 14.05 -5.53
CA GLY A 290 7.17 12.97 -6.30
C GLY A 290 8.61 12.68 -5.87
N ASN A 291 9.52 12.71 -6.84
CA ASN A 291 10.95 12.37 -6.64
C ASN A 291 11.67 13.21 -5.59
N GLN A 292 11.16 14.40 -5.25
CA GLN A 292 11.75 15.22 -4.21
C GLN A 292 11.53 14.63 -2.81
N CYS A 293 10.43 13.91 -2.61
CA CYS A 293 9.96 13.44 -1.30
C CYS A 293 9.70 11.93 -1.28
N LEU A 294 10.71 11.12 -1.60
CA LEU A 294 10.57 9.66 -1.64
C LEU A 294 10.47 9.05 -0.23
N PRO A 295 9.47 8.20 0.06
CA PRO A 295 9.29 7.57 1.37
C PRO A 295 10.51 6.73 1.83
N LYS A 296 11.18 6.03 0.91
CA LYS A 296 12.43 5.28 1.22
C LYS A 296 13.58 6.14 1.75
N ASN A 297 13.53 7.46 1.53
CA ASN A 297 14.54 8.36 2.08
C ASN A 297 14.32 8.64 3.57
N VAL A 298 13.09 8.50 4.05
CA VAL A 298 12.69 8.92 5.41
C VAL A 298 12.23 7.79 6.30
N ALA A 299 12.00 6.59 5.78
CA ALA A 299 11.64 5.41 6.58
C ALA A 299 12.59 4.22 6.34
N VAL A 300 12.74 3.38 7.35
CA VAL A 300 13.47 2.11 7.31
C VAL A 300 12.46 0.97 7.16
N GLY A 301 12.61 0.15 6.13
CA GLY A 301 11.76 -1.00 5.90
C GLY A 301 11.89 -1.55 4.48
N SER A 302 11.16 -2.61 4.20
CA SER A 302 11.08 -3.21 2.86
C SER A 302 10.30 -2.30 1.92
N ALA A 303 10.69 -2.29 0.65
CA ALA A 303 9.94 -1.60 -0.40
C ALA A 303 8.59 -2.31 -0.64
N ALA A 304 7.55 -1.53 -0.97
CA ALA A 304 6.28 -2.09 -1.42
C ALA A 304 6.46 -2.78 -2.79
N ALA A 305 5.75 -3.88 -3.03
CA ALA A 305 5.85 -4.63 -4.29
C ALA A 305 5.39 -3.80 -5.50
N SER A 306 4.41 -2.92 -5.30
CA SER A 306 3.83 -2.03 -6.31
C SER A 306 4.67 -0.79 -6.64
N ASP A 307 5.51 -0.34 -5.69
CA ASP A 307 6.31 0.89 -5.83
C ASP A 307 7.59 0.79 -4.99
N SER A 308 8.72 0.64 -5.69
CA SER A 308 10.05 0.52 -5.05
C SER A 308 10.47 1.74 -4.22
N ASN A 309 9.75 2.86 -4.30
CA ASN A 309 10.00 4.05 -3.50
C ASN A 309 9.11 4.14 -2.26
N MET A 310 8.02 3.39 -2.20
CA MET A 310 7.15 3.29 -1.04
C MET A 310 7.69 2.26 -0.05
N VAL A 311 7.55 2.53 1.25
CA VAL A 311 8.03 1.65 2.32
C VAL A 311 6.84 1.00 3.00
N THR A 312 6.86 -0.34 3.06
CA THR A 312 5.80 -1.17 3.67
C THR A 312 5.48 -0.77 5.12
N LEU A 313 6.47 -0.32 5.89
CA LEU A 313 6.27 0.17 7.26
C LEU A 313 5.26 1.33 7.34
N LEU A 314 5.26 2.25 6.37
CA LEU A 314 4.33 3.38 6.38
C LEU A 314 2.92 2.94 6.02
N LEU A 315 2.78 1.95 5.12
CA LEU A 315 1.48 1.36 4.79
C LEU A 315 0.91 0.61 6.01
N GLN A 316 1.75 -0.13 6.72
CA GLN A 316 1.39 -0.78 7.98
C GLN A 316 0.91 0.24 9.01
N TRP A 317 1.67 1.30 9.25
CA TRP A 317 1.30 2.33 10.23
C TRP A 317 0.00 3.06 9.87
N ASN A 318 -0.25 3.29 8.58
CA ASN A 318 -1.51 3.86 8.13
C ASN A 318 -2.71 2.94 8.41
N ALA A 319 -2.53 1.62 8.38
CA ALA A 319 -3.58 0.66 8.72
C ALA A 319 -3.73 0.44 10.23
N ASP A 320 -2.62 0.41 10.97
CA ASP A 320 -2.59 0.14 12.40
C ASP A 320 -3.11 1.30 13.26
N ASP A 321 -3.01 2.53 12.75
CA ASP A 321 -3.34 3.77 13.45
C ASP A 321 -4.36 4.59 12.63
N PRO A 322 -5.66 4.41 12.91
CA PRO A 322 -6.75 5.08 12.22
C PRO A 322 -6.60 6.61 12.23
N VAL A 323 -7.32 7.27 11.32
CA VAL A 323 -7.32 8.73 11.28
C VAL A 323 -7.96 9.30 12.54
N SER A 324 -7.27 10.22 13.21
CA SER A 324 -7.77 10.86 14.42
C SER A 324 -8.60 12.13 14.14
N ASP A 325 -9.44 12.54 15.09
CA ASP A 325 -10.16 13.82 15.03
C ASP A 325 -9.20 15.02 14.88
N LEU A 326 -8.02 14.94 15.50
CA LEU A 326 -6.98 15.96 15.37
C LEU A 326 -6.48 16.05 13.93
N GLU A 327 -6.24 14.92 13.26
CA GLU A 327 -5.85 14.93 11.85
C GLU A 327 -6.94 15.49 10.93
N ILE A 328 -8.21 15.15 11.17
CA ILE A 328 -9.34 15.70 10.40
C ILE A 328 -9.41 17.23 10.58
N GLN A 329 -9.31 17.71 11.83
CA GLN A 329 -9.24 19.14 12.13
C GLN A 329 -8.09 19.80 11.37
N ARG A 330 -6.89 19.20 11.44
CA ARG A 330 -5.70 19.72 10.76
C ARG A 330 -5.89 19.77 9.26
N ASN A 331 -6.37 18.69 8.64
CA ASN A 331 -6.53 18.61 7.20
C ASN A 331 -7.50 19.68 6.70
N ASN A 332 -8.60 19.92 7.43
CA ASN A 332 -9.53 21.00 7.15
C ASN A 332 -8.91 22.40 7.29
N ALA A 333 -8.16 22.64 8.38
CA ALA A 333 -7.51 23.94 8.61
C ALA A 333 -6.42 24.25 7.56
N VAL A 334 -5.60 23.25 7.21
CA VAL A 334 -4.57 23.40 6.18
C VAL A 334 -5.19 23.56 4.79
N ALA A 335 -6.25 22.81 4.48
CA ALA A 335 -6.97 22.98 3.21
C ALA A 335 -7.58 24.37 3.07
N ASN A 336 -8.13 24.94 4.14
CA ASN A 336 -8.60 26.32 4.13
C ASN A 336 -7.47 27.34 3.89
N ALA A 337 -6.24 27.02 4.28
CA ALA A 337 -5.08 27.91 4.13
C ALA A 337 -4.36 27.76 2.79
N GLN A 338 -4.23 26.54 2.26
CA GLN A 338 -3.45 26.23 1.05
C GLN A 338 -4.31 25.91 -0.17
N GLY A 339 -5.56 25.51 0.05
CA GLY A 339 -6.54 25.05 -0.93
C GLY A 339 -6.58 23.53 -1.09
N ASN A 340 -5.45 22.84 -0.97
CA ASN A 340 -5.37 21.39 -1.18
C ASN A 340 -5.46 20.59 0.14
N ARG A 341 -5.90 19.33 0.02
CA ARG A 341 -6.06 18.38 1.13
C ARG A 341 -5.01 17.27 1.09
N ASN A 342 -4.80 16.61 2.23
CA ASN A 342 -4.14 15.32 2.31
C ASN A 342 -5.18 14.20 2.13
N PRO A 343 -5.23 13.54 0.95
CA PRO A 343 -6.25 12.54 0.67
C PRO A 343 -6.14 11.32 1.60
N PHE A 344 -4.95 11.02 2.13
CA PHE A 344 -4.77 9.89 3.04
C PHE A 344 -5.33 10.14 4.44
N ILE A 345 -5.57 11.41 4.80
CA ILE A 345 -6.34 11.76 6.01
C ILE A 345 -7.84 11.72 5.70
N ASP A 346 -8.25 12.18 4.51
CA ASP A 346 -9.66 12.14 4.14
C ASP A 346 -10.19 10.71 3.99
N ASN A 347 -9.36 9.80 3.46
CA ASN A 347 -9.60 8.37 3.49
C ASN A 347 -8.27 7.58 3.44
N PRO A 348 -7.86 6.93 4.56
CA PRO A 348 -6.59 6.22 4.60
C PRO A 348 -6.58 4.96 3.72
N TYR A 349 -7.75 4.41 3.35
CA TYR A 349 -7.88 3.29 2.42
C TYR A 349 -7.35 3.58 1.01
N LEU A 350 -7.26 4.86 0.60
CA LEU A 350 -6.64 5.23 -0.68
C LEU A 350 -5.19 4.74 -0.78
N ALA A 351 -4.46 4.66 0.33
CA ALA A 351 -3.11 4.09 0.35
C ALA A 351 -3.11 2.58 0.02
N THR A 352 -4.10 1.85 0.53
CA THR A 352 -4.29 0.42 0.22
C THR A 352 -4.57 0.23 -1.26
N VAL A 353 -5.44 1.05 -1.86
CA VAL A 353 -5.78 0.97 -3.30
C VAL A 353 -4.60 1.34 -4.21
N ILE A 354 -3.76 2.29 -3.81
CA ILE A 354 -2.60 2.72 -4.61
C ILE A 354 -1.42 1.74 -4.48
N TRP A 355 -1.08 1.29 -3.27
CA TRP A 355 0.17 0.58 -3.03
C TRP A 355 0.01 -0.89 -2.62
N ASN A 356 -1.21 -1.41 -2.48
CA ASN A 356 -1.49 -2.80 -2.13
C ASN A 356 -0.80 -3.24 -0.82
N GLY A 357 -0.89 -2.41 0.22
CA GLY A 357 -0.48 -2.73 1.58
C GLY A 357 -1.62 -3.31 2.41
N ASP A 358 -1.42 -3.42 3.72
CA ASP A 358 -2.48 -3.77 4.66
C ASP A 358 -3.71 -2.85 4.49
N ALA A 359 -4.89 -3.41 4.75
CA ALA A 359 -6.15 -2.68 4.63
C ALA A 359 -6.26 -1.63 5.73
N ALA A 360 -6.16 -0.36 5.36
CA ALA A 360 -6.54 0.73 6.24
C ALA A 360 -8.06 0.90 6.26
N GLU A 361 -8.57 1.62 7.26
CA GLU A 361 -10.00 1.94 7.38
C GLU A 361 -10.52 2.67 6.13
N ASN A 362 -11.64 2.21 5.57
CA ASN A 362 -12.34 2.95 4.52
C ASN A 362 -13.41 3.84 5.14
N THR A 363 -13.15 5.15 5.22
CA THR A 363 -14.10 6.11 5.80
C THR A 363 -15.22 6.52 4.83
N TRP A 364 -15.17 6.05 3.58
CA TRP A 364 -16.13 6.36 2.51
C TRP A 364 -16.84 5.10 2.00
N GLU A 365 -17.18 4.16 2.89
CA GLU A 365 -17.93 2.94 2.57
C GLU A 365 -19.36 3.17 2.08
#